data_AF-A0A438MFI0-F1
#
_entry.id   AF-A0A438MFI0-F1
#
_cell.length_a   1.000
_cell.length_b   1.000
_cell.length_c   1.000
_cell.angle_alpha   90.00
_cell.angle_beta   90.00
_cell.angle_gamma   90.00
#
_symmetry.space_group_name_H-M   'P 1'
#
loop_
_entity.id
_entity.type
_entity.pdbx_description
1 polymer ?
#
loop_
_entity_poly.entity_id
_entity_poly.type
_entity_poly.pdbx_seq_one_letter_code
_entity_poly.pdbx_strand_id
1 'polypeptide(L)'
;MPTTQRIASGSTPPGEKWEDASKEMGPHTITIWVDTSSGHFQSDNPTYIASVEGNGYQHKVTGTSSIFPGGGPKDPQGPGFRMYLQATQEWNYKPNGSDDVMDLDKGAWNKDHLSWYVNWIGIDNP
;
A
#
# COMPACT_ATOMS: atom_id res chain seq x y z
N MET A 1 -26.14 22.03 -12.55
CA MET A 1 -26.32 20.80 -13.38
C MET A 1 -25.98 19.60 -12.51
N PRO A 2 -26.58 18.42 -12.70
CA PRO A 2 -26.16 17.23 -11.97
C PRO A 2 -24.70 16.93 -12.34
N THR A 3 -23.82 16.87 -11.35
CA THR A 3 -22.46 16.38 -11.55
C THR A 3 -22.52 14.87 -11.52
N THR A 4 -22.07 14.23 -12.60
CA THR A 4 -21.96 12.77 -12.66
C THR A 4 -20.76 12.35 -11.84
N GLN A 5 -21.00 11.60 -10.77
CA GLN A 5 -19.94 10.94 -10.01
C GLN A 5 -19.10 10.06 -10.94
N ARG A 6 -17.77 10.13 -10.84
CA ARG A 6 -16.88 9.22 -11.57
C ARG A 6 -16.36 8.16 -10.64
N ILE A 7 -16.28 6.94 -11.17
CA ILE A 7 -15.79 5.77 -10.44
C ILE A 7 -14.78 5.08 -11.37
N ALA A 8 -13.59 4.81 -10.85
CA ALA A 8 -12.57 4.03 -11.54
C ALA A 8 -11.91 3.05 -10.59
N SER A 9 -11.21 2.06 -11.13
CA SER A 9 -10.55 1.01 -10.35
C SER A 9 -9.30 0.53 -11.06
N GLY A 10 -8.38 -0.07 -10.29
CA GLY A 10 -7.16 -0.64 -10.84
C GLY A 10 -6.41 -1.48 -9.82
N SER A 11 -5.22 -1.94 -10.22
CA SER A 11 -4.33 -2.68 -9.34
C SER A 11 -2.85 -2.37 -9.63
N THR A 12 -2.00 -2.55 -8.62
CA THR A 12 -0.55 -2.54 -8.80
C THR A 12 -0.04 -3.89 -9.31
N PRO A 13 1.11 -3.95 -9.99
CA PRO A 13 1.79 -5.23 -10.21
C PRO A 13 2.18 -5.90 -8.87
N PRO A 14 2.15 -7.24 -8.77
CA PRO A 14 2.58 -7.97 -7.58
C PRO A 14 4.06 -7.75 -7.24
N GLY A 15 4.36 -7.47 -5.97
CA GLY A 15 5.72 -7.35 -5.42
C GLY A 15 6.48 -6.09 -5.83
N GLU A 16 5.87 -5.21 -6.60
CA GLU A 16 6.52 -3.99 -7.06
C GLU A 16 6.27 -2.80 -6.12
N LYS A 17 7.25 -1.88 -6.06
CA LYS A 17 7.13 -0.52 -5.50
C LYS A 17 6.83 -0.42 -3.99
N TRP A 18 6.98 -1.51 -3.25
CA TRP A 18 7.02 -1.47 -1.79
C TRP A 18 8.36 -0.89 -1.30
N GLU A 19 8.30 0.02 -0.35
CA GLU A 19 9.44 0.75 0.20
C GLU A 19 9.44 0.67 1.74
N ASP A 20 10.62 0.67 2.34
CA ASP A 20 10.75 0.75 3.80
C ASP A 20 10.35 2.15 4.29
N ALA A 21 9.37 2.19 5.19
CA ALA A 21 8.86 3.40 5.84
C ALA A 21 9.17 3.43 7.33
N SER A 22 10.08 2.57 7.81
CA SER A 22 10.35 2.40 9.24
C SER A 22 10.87 3.66 9.92
N LYS A 23 11.58 4.51 9.15
CA LYS A 23 12.07 5.82 9.64
C LYS A 23 10.98 6.87 9.78
N GLU A 24 9.91 6.79 8.98
CA GLU A 24 8.84 7.79 8.93
C GLU A 24 7.69 7.43 9.88
N MET A 25 7.31 6.16 9.91
CA MET A 25 6.07 5.70 10.56
C MET A 25 6.30 4.79 11.76
N GLY A 26 7.57 4.50 12.09
CA GLY A 26 7.97 3.61 13.18
C GLY A 26 8.37 2.22 12.68
N PRO A 27 9.00 1.41 13.54
CA PRO A 27 9.64 0.16 13.14
C PRO A 27 8.67 -0.79 12.43
N HIS A 28 9.23 -1.54 11.47
CA HIS A 28 8.54 -2.60 10.74
C HIS A 28 7.38 -2.09 9.88
N THR A 29 7.50 -0.86 9.37
CA THR A 29 6.51 -0.24 8.49
C THR A 29 7.01 -0.21 7.06
N ILE A 30 6.14 -0.56 6.12
CA ILE A 30 6.34 -0.39 4.69
C ILE A 30 5.30 0.54 4.11
N THR A 31 5.64 1.11 2.96
CA THR A 31 4.74 1.94 2.18
C THR A 31 4.72 1.49 0.72
N ILE A 32 3.62 1.78 0.04
CA ILE A 32 3.53 1.71 -1.42
C ILE A 32 2.80 2.95 -1.92
N TRP A 33 3.29 3.50 -3.01
CA TRP A 33 2.56 4.49 -3.78
C TRP A 33 1.72 3.82 -4.88
N VAL A 34 0.43 4.10 -4.89
CA VAL A 34 -0.53 3.60 -5.88
C VAL A 34 -0.88 4.72 -6.85
N ASP A 35 -0.44 4.54 -8.10
CA ASP A 35 -0.78 5.43 -9.22
C ASP A 35 -2.23 5.21 -9.64
N THR A 36 -3.03 6.28 -9.61
CA THR A 36 -4.44 6.24 -10.02
C THR A 36 -4.73 7.13 -11.23
N SER A 37 -3.69 7.55 -11.96
CA SER A 37 -3.80 8.39 -13.16
C SER A 37 -4.75 7.83 -14.22
N SER A 38 -4.85 6.50 -14.33
CA SER A 38 -5.80 5.81 -15.23
C SER A 38 -7.27 6.06 -14.88
N GLY A 39 -7.57 6.51 -13.67
CA GLY A 39 -8.93 6.86 -13.24
C GLY A 39 -9.38 8.24 -13.72
N HIS A 40 -8.47 9.08 -14.22
CA HIS A 40 -8.76 10.42 -14.75
C HIS A 40 -9.64 11.28 -13.83
N PHE A 41 -9.45 11.17 -12.52
CA PHE A 41 -10.13 12.01 -11.53
C PHE A 41 -9.75 13.48 -11.75
N GLN A 42 -10.73 14.37 -11.61
CA GLN A 42 -10.55 15.83 -11.73
C GLN A 42 -10.58 16.53 -10.39
N SER A 43 -11.13 15.89 -9.35
CA SER A 43 -11.01 16.38 -7.99
C SER A 43 -9.58 16.24 -7.48
N ASP A 44 -9.11 17.24 -6.73
CA ASP A 44 -7.84 17.18 -6.01
C ASP A 44 -7.84 16.09 -4.91
N ASN A 45 -9.02 15.61 -4.48
CA ASN A 45 -9.15 14.62 -3.40
C ASN A 45 -10.20 13.53 -3.70
N PRO A 46 -9.92 12.59 -4.61
CA PRO A 46 -10.77 11.43 -4.81
C PRO A 46 -10.83 10.58 -3.53
N THR A 47 -11.98 9.98 -3.26
CA THR A 47 -12.13 9.02 -2.16
C THR A 47 -11.72 7.63 -2.64
N TYR A 48 -10.81 6.96 -1.92
CA TYR A 48 -10.31 5.64 -2.29
C TYR A 48 -10.75 4.56 -1.29
N ILE A 49 -11.09 3.39 -1.82
CA ILE A 49 -11.19 2.13 -1.10
C ILE A 49 -10.12 1.22 -1.69
N ALA A 50 -9.28 0.62 -0.84
CA ALA A 50 -8.24 -0.28 -1.31
C ALA A 50 -8.20 -1.58 -0.49
N SER A 51 -7.75 -2.65 -1.12
CA SER A 51 -7.44 -3.93 -0.49
C SER A 51 -6.04 -4.38 -0.88
N VAL A 52 -5.42 -5.16 0.01
CA VAL A 52 -4.11 -5.78 -0.24
C VAL A 52 -4.35 -7.27 -0.42
N GLU A 53 -3.80 -7.83 -1.49
CA GLU A 53 -3.89 -9.24 -1.81
C GLU A 53 -2.50 -9.77 -2.18
N GLY A 54 -2.27 -11.06 -1.96
CA GLY A 54 -1.02 -11.72 -2.31
C GLY A 54 -0.74 -12.95 -1.43
N ASN A 55 0.46 -13.48 -1.55
CA ASN A 55 0.77 -14.78 -0.94
C ASN A 55 0.82 -14.73 0.61
N GLY A 56 -0.14 -15.42 1.23
CA GLY A 56 0.02 -16.33 2.38
C GLY A 56 0.23 -15.78 3.79
N TYR A 57 0.61 -14.52 3.97
CA TYR A 57 0.86 -13.99 5.32
C TYR A 57 -0.32 -13.15 5.82
N GLN A 58 -0.67 -13.28 7.10
CA GLN A 58 -1.69 -12.43 7.74
C GLN A 58 -1.08 -11.06 8.04
N HIS A 59 -1.67 -10.00 7.48
CA HIS A 59 -1.28 -8.62 7.78
C HIS A 59 -2.36 -7.91 8.55
N LYS A 60 -1.97 -7.16 9.57
CA LYS A 60 -2.83 -6.17 10.18
C LYS A 60 -2.65 -4.86 9.44
N VAL A 61 -3.75 -4.28 8.97
CA VAL A 61 -3.76 -2.88 8.57
C VAL A 61 -3.50 -2.05 9.82
N THR A 62 -2.42 -1.29 9.83
CA THR A 62 -2.03 -0.52 11.01
C THR A 62 -2.73 0.82 11.05
N GLY A 63 -3.67 0.91 11.98
CA GLY A 63 -4.29 2.16 12.38
C GLY A 63 -5.45 2.61 11.50
N THR A 64 -6.02 3.73 11.92
CA THR A 64 -7.28 4.30 11.43
C THR A 64 -7.16 5.07 10.11
N SER A 65 -5.95 5.19 9.55
CA SER A 65 -5.66 6.09 8.42
C SER A 65 -4.42 5.63 7.66
N SER A 66 -4.51 4.49 6.97
CA SER A 66 -3.39 3.92 6.21
C SER A 66 -3.27 4.47 4.79
N ILE A 67 -4.27 5.21 4.30
CA ILE A 67 -4.34 5.75 2.94
C ILE A 67 -4.27 7.27 3.01
N PHE A 68 -3.23 7.86 2.43
CA PHE A 68 -3.06 9.32 2.37
C PHE A 68 -3.14 9.80 0.92
N PRO A 69 -3.95 10.83 0.61
CA PRO A 69 -3.88 11.50 -0.68
C PRO A 69 -2.50 12.13 -0.84
N GLY A 70 -1.95 12.03 -2.04
CA GLY A 70 -0.62 12.52 -2.35
C GLY A 70 0.17 11.52 -3.17
N GLY A 71 1.01 12.06 -4.05
CA GLY A 71 1.78 11.25 -4.97
C GLY A 71 3.05 10.64 -4.35
N GLY A 72 3.79 9.90 -5.16
CA GLY A 72 4.92 9.07 -4.70
C GLY A 72 6.09 9.90 -4.15
N PRO A 73 7.16 9.25 -3.67
CA PRO A 73 8.36 9.94 -3.16
C PRO A 73 8.97 10.93 -4.17
N LYS A 74 8.76 10.67 -5.46
CA LYS A 74 9.28 11.49 -6.57
C LYS A 74 8.32 12.57 -7.06
N ASP A 75 7.03 12.46 -6.73
CA ASP A 75 6.02 13.45 -7.10
C ASP A 75 4.94 13.49 -6.01
N PRO A 76 5.12 14.26 -4.93
CA PRO A 76 4.17 14.33 -3.82
C PRO A 76 2.78 14.87 -4.21
N GLN A 77 2.63 15.44 -5.41
CA GLN A 77 1.38 16.00 -5.90
C GLN A 77 0.74 15.16 -7.02
N GLY A 78 1.36 14.03 -7.38
CA GLY A 78 0.84 13.14 -8.43
C GLY A 78 -0.48 12.48 -8.04
N PRO A 79 -1.30 12.08 -9.04
CA PRO A 79 -2.57 11.41 -8.80
C PRO A 79 -2.34 10.04 -8.15
N GLY A 80 -2.90 9.85 -6.96
CA GLY A 80 -2.78 8.58 -6.27
C GLY A 80 -2.94 8.70 -4.76
N PHE A 81 -2.52 7.64 -4.09
CA PHE A 81 -2.43 7.59 -2.65
C PHE A 81 -1.22 6.79 -2.20
N ARG A 82 -0.79 7.03 -0.96
CA ARG A 82 0.17 6.19 -0.26
C ARG A 82 -0.55 5.29 0.71
N MET A 83 -0.19 4.01 0.70
CA MET A 83 -0.68 3.04 1.66
C MET A 83 0.44 2.57 2.57
N TYR A 84 0.21 2.58 3.88
CA TYR A 84 1.17 2.11 4.88
C TYR A 84 0.69 0.83 5.56
N LEU A 85 1.58 -0.16 5.64
CA LEU A 85 1.34 -1.40 6.39
C LEU A 85 2.45 -1.56 7.42
N GLN A 86 2.11 -1.82 8.67
CA GLN A 86 3.09 -2.21 9.68
C GLN A 86 2.87 -3.65 10.11
N ALA A 87 3.97 -4.38 10.17
CA ALA A 87 4.01 -5.70 10.74
C ALA A 87 3.68 -5.61 12.24
N THR A 88 2.64 -6.31 12.70
CA THR A 88 2.44 -6.54 14.13
C THR A 88 3.54 -7.45 14.63
N GLN A 89 4.25 -7.13 15.71
CA GLN A 89 5.37 -7.91 16.30
C GLN A 89 5.22 -9.44 16.38
N GLU A 90 4.01 -9.99 16.19
CA GLU A 90 3.71 -11.42 16.05
C GLU A 90 4.22 -12.07 14.74
N TRP A 91 5.23 -11.52 14.06
CA TRP A 91 5.94 -12.19 12.94
C TRP A 91 6.88 -13.31 13.43
N ASN A 92 6.33 -14.22 14.24
CA ASN A 92 6.94 -15.49 14.63
C ASN A 92 6.38 -16.68 13.82
N TYR A 93 5.70 -16.44 12.70
CA TYR A 93 5.28 -17.55 11.83
C TYR A 93 6.46 -18.05 10.99
N LYS A 94 7.02 -19.17 11.45
CA LYS A 94 8.13 -19.88 10.82
C LYS A 94 7.58 -21.11 10.12
N PRO A 95 7.59 -21.20 8.78
CA PRO A 95 7.10 -22.40 8.09
C PRO A 95 7.92 -23.66 8.45
N ASN A 96 9.13 -23.51 9.01
CA ASN A 96 10.10 -24.60 9.18
C ASN A 96 10.69 -24.74 10.61
N GLY A 97 10.20 -23.98 11.59
CA GLY A 97 10.70 -24.06 12.99
C GLY A 97 12.14 -23.60 13.24
N SER A 98 12.81 -22.92 12.30
CA SER A 98 14.17 -22.39 12.50
C SER A 98 14.14 -21.05 13.26
N ASP A 99 15.17 -20.78 14.08
CA ASP A 99 15.21 -19.60 14.95
C ASP A 99 15.35 -18.23 14.25
N ASP A 100 15.32 -18.21 12.92
CA ASP A 100 15.38 -16.99 12.12
C ASP A 100 14.09 -16.17 12.30
N VAL A 101 14.17 -15.18 13.19
CA VAL A 101 13.32 -13.99 13.12
C VAL A 101 13.40 -13.50 11.68
N MET A 102 12.28 -13.10 11.05
CA MET A 102 12.36 -12.30 9.83
C MET A 102 13.16 -11.06 10.20
N ASP A 103 14.45 -11.10 9.90
CA ASP A 103 15.37 -10.04 10.18
C ASP A 103 15.08 -8.97 9.13
N LEU A 104 14.22 -8.04 9.55
CA LEU A 104 13.74 -6.94 8.72
C LEU A 104 14.91 -6.06 8.24
N ASP A 105 16.06 -6.13 8.93
CA ASP A 105 17.31 -5.45 8.59
C ASP A 105 18.19 -6.26 7.61
N LYS A 106 17.95 -7.56 7.40
CA LYS A 106 18.74 -8.43 6.50
C LYS A 106 18.06 -8.78 5.17
N GLY A 107 17.04 -8.02 4.75
CA GLY A 107 16.41 -8.20 3.44
C GLY A 107 15.26 -9.21 3.41
N ALA A 108 14.59 -9.42 4.56
CA ALA A 108 13.31 -10.14 4.60
C ALA A 108 12.20 -9.45 3.78
N TRP A 109 12.38 -8.17 3.43
CA TRP A 109 11.66 -7.45 2.39
C TRP A 109 12.23 -7.70 0.99
N ASN A 110 12.67 -8.92 0.67
CA ASN A 110 12.97 -9.18 -0.74
C ASN A 110 11.64 -9.02 -1.48
N LYS A 111 11.54 -7.94 -2.25
CA LYS A 111 10.52 -7.63 -3.26
C LYS A 111 10.10 -8.86 -4.10
N ASP A 112 10.98 -9.85 -4.23
CA ASP A 112 10.73 -11.09 -4.97
C ASP A 112 9.92 -12.13 -4.16
N HIS A 113 9.83 -12.01 -2.82
CA HIS A 113 9.11 -12.94 -1.94
C HIS A 113 7.69 -12.49 -1.58
N LEU A 114 7.41 -11.19 -1.65
CA LEU A 114 6.08 -10.66 -1.37
C LEU A 114 5.34 -10.44 -2.69
N SER A 115 4.60 -11.43 -3.16
CA SER A 115 3.71 -11.28 -4.33
C SER A 115 2.47 -10.43 -4.01
N TRP A 116 2.62 -9.38 -3.21
CA TRP A 116 1.52 -8.51 -2.78
C TRP A 116 1.27 -7.41 -3.78
N TYR A 117 0.00 -7.13 -4.00
CA TYR A 117 -0.49 -6.03 -4.80
C TYR A 117 -1.66 -5.34 -4.12
N VAL A 118 -1.93 -4.12 -4.56
CA VAL A 118 -3.03 -3.30 -4.07
C VAL A 118 -4.10 -3.25 -5.14
N ASN A 119 -5.32 -3.63 -4.79
CA ASN A 119 -6.51 -3.32 -5.58
C ASN A 119 -7.12 -2.03 -5.07
N TRP A 120 -7.66 -1.19 -5.95
CA TRP A 120 -8.27 0.08 -5.56
C TRP A 120 -9.52 0.42 -6.36
N ILE A 121 -10.44 1.14 -5.72
CA ILE A 121 -11.57 1.83 -6.31
C ILE A 121 -11.47 3.29 -5.85
N GLY A 122 -11.54 4.23 -6.79
CA GLY A 122 -11.56 5.66 -6.54
C GLY A 122 -12.87 6.29 -7.01
N ILE A 123 -13.34 7.28 -6.27
CA ILE A 123 -14.59 8.00 -6.53
C ILE A 123 -14.33 9.50 -6.41
N ASP A 124 -14.75 10.28 -7.41
CA ASP A 124 -14.78 11.74 -7.31
C ASP A 124 -16.12 12.35 -7.76
N ASN A 125 -16.38 13.55 -7.27
CA ASN A 125 -17.45 14.42 -7.72
C ASN A 125 -16.78 15.66 -8.32
N PRO A 126 -16.72 15.79 -9.66
CA PRO A 126 -16.13 16.97 -10.30
C PRO A 126 -16.93 18.25 -10.01
#